data_AF-A0A3C1WXD4-F1
#
_entry.id   AF-A0A3C1WXD4-F1
#
_cell.length_a   1.000
_cell.length_b   1.000
_cell.length_c   1.000
_cell.angle_alpha   90.00
_cell.angle_beta   90.00
_cell.angle_gamma   90.00
#
_symmetry.space_group_name_H-M   'P 1'
#
loop_
_entity.id
_entity.type
_entity.pdbx_description
1 polymer ?
#
loop_
_entity_poly.entity_id
_entity_poly.type
_entity_poly.pdbx_seq_one_letter_code
_entity_poly.pdbx_strand_id
1 'polypeptide(L)'
;MPPNFVLPVSMLEATPTSIPITAEAVGQTEGAKEVEIRPRVGGILLKRKYNEGSSVKAGQILFVIDPEPYKIALNQARAQYNQSLARAEQAKREKNR
;
A
#
# COMPACT_ATOMS: atom_id res chain seq x y z
N MET A 1 3.58 -76.67 50.91
CA MET A 1 3.07 -75.83 49.81
C MET A 1 2.74 -74.47 50.40
N PRO A 2 3.51 -73.41 50.10
CA PRO A 2 3.24 -72.09 50.69
C PRO A 2 2.02 -71.42 50.04
N PRO A 3 1.28 -70.57 50.78
CA PRO A 3 -0.01 -70.04 50.38
C PRO A 3 0.14 -68.88 49.38
N ASN A 4 -0.80 -68.83 48.42
CA ASN A 4 -0.78 -67.90 47.30
C ASN A 4 -1.54 -66.62 47.67
N PHE A 5 -0.84 -65.50 47.83
CA PHE A 5 -1.45 -64.18 48.05
C PHE A 5 -1.83 -63.55 46.71
N VAL A 6 -3.13 -63.30 46.48
CA VAL A 6 -3.59 -62.51 45.32
C VAL A 6 -3.87 -61.08 45.75
N LEU A 7 -3.03 -60.15 45.27
CA LEU A 7 -3.24 -58.72 45.45
C LEU A 7 -4.25 -58.25 44.41
N PRO A 8 -5.36 -57.58 44.80
CA PRO A 8 -6.35 -57.10 43.83
C PRO A 8 -5.73 -55.97 43.00
N VAL A 9 -5.78 -56.13 41.68
CA VAL A 9 -5.33 -55.11 40.71
C VAL A 9 -6.55 -54.55 39.99
N SER A 10 -6.66 -53.22 39.97
CA SER A 10 -7.71 -52.52 39.24
C SER A 10 -7.35 -52.47 37.77
N MET A 11 -8.22 -53.00 36.90
CA MET A 11 -8.06 -52.92 35.45
C MET A 11 -8.98 -51.84 34.86
N LEU A 12 -8.42 -51.06 33.94
CA LEU A 12 -9.16 -50.13 33.07
C LEU A 12 -8.97 -50.60 31.63
N GLU A 13 -10.07 -50.89 30.93
CA GLU A 13 -10.05 -51.19 29.49
C GLU A 13 -9.96 -49.89 28.69
N ALA A 14 -8.95 -49.78 27.83
CA ALA A 14 -8.76 -48.61 26.97
C ALA A 14 -9.55 -48.80 25.65
N THR A 15 -10.58 -47.99 25.43
CA THR A 15 -11.31 -47.95 24.16
C THR A 15 -10.75 -46.85 23.24
N PRO A 16 -10.48 -47.13 21.95
CA PRO A 16 -10.03 -46.11 21.01
C PRO A 16 -11.12 -45.05 20.81
N THR A 17 -10.82 -43.80 21.15
CA THR A 17 -11.69 -42.65 20.90
C THR A 17 -10.96 -41.68 19.97
N SER A 18 -11.63 -41.24 18.91
CA SER A 18 -11.08 -40.24 18.00
C SER A 18 -11.11 -38.88 18.69
N ILE A 19 -9.93 -38.35 19.02
CA ILE A 19 -9.76 -37.03 19.61
C ILE A 19 -9.13 -36.13 18.55
N PRO A 20 -9.70 -34.95 18.25
CA PRO A 20 -9.09 -34.02 17.31
C PRO A 20 -7.76 -33.51 17.89
N ILE A 21 -6.67 -33.71 17.15
CA ILE A 21 -5.36 -33.14 17.48
C ILE A 21 -5.34 -31.74 16.88
N THR A 22 -5.43 -30.71 17.72
CA THR A 22 -5.30 -29.30 17.30
C THR A 22 -3.88 -28.82 17.53
N ALA A 23 -3.27 -28.21 16.51
CA ALA A 23 -2.00 -27.52 16.63
C ALA A 23 -2.24 -26.01 16.57
N GLU A 24 -1.81 -25.29 17.61
CA GLU A 24 -1.79 -23.84 17.60
C GLU A 24 -0.50 -23.35 16.96
N ALA A 25 -0.62 -22.48 15.96
CA ALA A 25 0.51 -21.85 15.30
C ALA A 25 0.32 -20.34 15.33
N VAL A 26 1.42 -19.60 15.54
CA VAL A 26 1.41 -18.15 15.49
C VAL A 26 1.34 -17.73 14.02
N GLY A 27 0.22 -17.14 13.60
CA GLY A 27 0.05 -16.54 12.29
C GLY A 27 0.26 -15.03 12.36
N GLN A 28 0.96 -14.46 11.38
CA GLN A 28 0.94 -13.02 11.15
C GLN A 28 -0.07 -12.71 10.05
N THR A 29 -0.90 -11.71 10.27
CA THR A 29 -1.85 -11.21 9.29
C THR A 29 -1.29 -9.95 8.65
N GLU A 30 -1.19 -9.91 7.33
CA GLU A 30 -0.81 -8.73 6.58
C GLU A 30 -2.05 -8.02 6.01
N GLY A 31 -1.95 -6.71 5.78
CA GLY A 31 -3.01 -5.98 5.10
C GLY A 31 -3.18 -6.53 3.68
N ALA A 32 -4.43 -6.74 3.22
CA ALA A 32 -4.70 -7.27 1.88
C ALA A 32 -4.06 -6.44 0.74
N LYS A 33 -3.79 -5.15 1.00
CA LYS A 33 -2.99 -4.25 0.17
C LYS A 33 -2.26 -3.24 1.05
N GLU A 34 -0.95 -3.37 1.15
CA GLU A 34 -0.08 -2.35 1.73
C GLU A 34 0.50 -1.50 0.60
N VAL A 35 0.26 -0.19 0.63
CA VAL A 35 0.77 0.75 -0.37
C VAL A 35 1.55 1.84 0.32
N GLU A 36 2.86 1.84 0.12
CA GLU A 36 3.73 2.92 0.54
C GLU A 36 3.59 4.11 -0.42
N ILE A 37 3.19 5.27 0.10
CA ILE A 37 3.05 6.48 -0.71
C ILE A 37 4.41 7.18 -0.77
N ARG A 38 5.04 7.13 -1.94
CA ARG A 38 6.30 7.84 -2.20
C ARG A 38 6.08 9.06 -3.10
N PRO A 39 6.66 10.23 -2.77
CA PRO A 39 6.56 11.41 -3.62
C PRO A 39 7.27 11.16 -4.95
N ARG A 40 6.61 11.47 -6.07
CA ARG A 40 7.19 11.35 -7.42
C ARG A 40 8.08 12.53 -7.80
N VAL A 41 7.98 13.62 -7.04
CA VAL A 41 8.65 14.89 -7.29
C VAL A 41 9.26 15.39 -5.97
N GLY A 42 10.42 16.04 -6.06
CA GLY A 42 11.06 16.67 -4.90
C GLY A 42 10.37 17.96 -4.49
N GLY A 43 10.59 18.42 -3.27
CA GLY A 43 10.09 19.70 -2.80
C GLY A 43 9.67 19.69 -1.34
N ILE A 44 9.30 20.86 -0.84
CA ILE A 44 8.88 21.03 0.56
C ILE A 44 7.43 20.56 0.70
N LEU A 45 7.15 19.73 1.71
CA LEU A 45 5.79 19.34 2.04
C LEU A 45 5.06 20.49 2.74
N LEU A 46 4.08 21.09 2.08
CA LEU A 46 3.32 22.22 2.62
C LEU A 46 2.18 21.77 3.54
N LYS A 47 1.43 20.74 3.12
CA LYS A 47 0.24 20.28 3.86
C LYS A 47 0.01 18.78 3.74
N ARG A 48 -0.41 18.18 4.85
CA ARG A 48 -1.02 16.85 4.91
C ARG A 48 -2.55 17.01 4.94
N LYS A 49 -3.25 16.38 4.00
CA LYS A 49 -4.69 16.54 3.76
C LYS A 49 -5.51 15.28 4.11
N TYR A 50 -5.00 14.45 5.00
CA TYR A 50 -5.72 13.30 5.56
C TYR A 50 -5.51 13.22 7.07
N ASN A 51 -6.44 12.55 7.73
CA ASN A 51 -6.33 12.19 9.13
C ASN A 51 -5.73 10.78 9.23
N GLU A 52 -4.75 10.59 10.11
CA GLU A 52 -4.16 9.27 10.33
C GLU A 52 -5.24 8.25 10.73
N GLY A 53 -5.16 7.04 10.19
CA GLY A 53 -6.16 5.99 10.39
C GLY A 53 -7.49 6.17 9.63
N SER A 54 -7.69 7.25 8.87
CA SER A 54 -8.89 7.42 8.06
C SER A 54 -8.81 6.70 6.71
N SER A 55 -9.96 6.21 6.23
CA SER A 55 -10.07 5.63 4.89
C SER A 55 -9.94 6.72 3.83
N VAL A 56 -9.12 6.45 2.80
CA VAL A 56 -8.88 7.38 1.69
C VAL A 56 -9.36 6.79 0.37
N LYS A 57 -9.84 7.64 -0.53
CA LYS A 57 -10.29 7.22 -1.87
C LYS A 57 -9.19 7.45 -2.92
N ALA A 58 -9.22 6.66 -3.99
CA ALA A 58 -8.33 6.88 -5.13
C ALA A 58 -8.53 8.30 -5.71
N GLY A 59 -7.41 8.98 -5.99
CA GLY A 59 -7.42 10.36 -6.49
C GLY A 59 -7.60 11.45 -5.42
N GLN A 60 -7.82 11.09 -4.15
CA GLN A 60 -7.85 12.06 -3.07
C GLN A 60 -6.47 12.67 -2.86
N ILE A 61 -6.42 14.00 -2.69
CA ILE A 61 -5.17 14.69 -2.38
C ILE A 61 -4.78 14.39 -0.94
N LEU A 62 -3.67 13.67 -0.76
CA LEU A 62 -3.15 13.31 0.56
C LEU A 62 -2.07 14.27 1.03
N PHE A 63 -1.24 14.75 0.10
CA PHE A 63 -0.10 15.61 0.37
C PHE A 63 -0.02 16.73 -0.65
N VAL A 64 0.34 17.93 -0.21
CA VAL A 64 0.61 19.07 -1.07
C VAL A 64 2.09 19.42 -0.94
N ILE A 65 2.84 19.18 -2.02
CA ILE A 65 4.22 19.63 -2.17
C ILE A 65 4.18 21.06 -2.73
N ASP A 66 5.16 21.88 -2.37
CA ASP A 66 5.29 23.25 -2.87
C ASP A 66 5.22 23.30 -4.41
N PRO A 67 4.17 23.90 -4.98
CA PRO A 67 3.97 23.89 -6.42
C PRO A 67 4.73 25.01 -7.12
N GLU A 68 5.31 25.99 -6.41
CA GLU A 68 5.89 27.20 -7.04
C GLU A 68 6.98 26.88 -8.08
N PRO A 69 7.98 26.01 -7.80
CA PRO A 69 8.97 25.64 -8.81
C PRO A 69 8.36 25.01 -10.07
N TYR A 70 7.33 24.18 -9.87
CA TYR A 70 6.63 23.48 -10.95
C TYR A 70 5.74 24.42 -11.77
N LYS A 71 5.10 25.41 -11.14
CA LYS A 71 4.33 26.45 -11.83
C LYS A 71 5.23 27.33 -12.69
N ILE A 72 6.40 27.72 -12.16
CA ILE A 72 7.37 28.52 -12.92
C ILE A 72 7.84 27.74 -14.16
N ALA A 73 8.25 26.49 -13.99
CA ALA A 73 8.66 25.63 -15.11
C ALA A 73 7.53 25.44 -16.15
N LEU A 74 6.29 25.23 -15.68
CA LEU A 74 5.12 25.12 -16.56
C LEU A 74 4.88 26.43 -17.35
N ASN A 75 4.99 27.58 -16.70
CA ASN A 75 4.80 28.87 -17.35
C ASN A 75 5.88 29.12 -18.41
N GLN A 76 7.13 28.78 -18.12
CA GLN A 76 8.24 28.87 -19.08
C GLN A 76 7.99 27.97 -20.31
N ALA A 77 7.59 26.71 -20.09
CA ALA A 77 7.27 25.78 -21.17
C ALA A 77 6.10 26.27 -22.03
N ARG A 78 5.06 26.85 -21.41
CA ARG A 78 3.92 27.45 -22.12
C ARG A 78 4.34 28.65 -22.96
N ALA A 79 5.19 29.53 -22.43
CA ALA A 79 5.71 30.67 -23.18
C ALA A 79 6.50 30.22 -24.42
N GLN A 80 7.36 29.21 -24.26
CA GLN A 80 8.14 28.64 -25.37
C GLN A 80 7.26 27.96 -26.42
N TYR A 81 6.22 27.24 -25.98
CA TYR A 81 5.22 26.65 -26.86
C TYR A 81 4.49 27.72 -27.68
N ASN A 82 4.01 28.78 -27.03
CA ASN A 82 3.31 29.89 -27.70
C ASN A 82 4.22 30.63 -28.70
N GLN A 83 5.48 30.85 -28.35
CA GLN A 83 6.46 31.43 -29.28
C GLN A 83 6.66 30.54 -30.51
N SER A 84 6.75 29.23 -30.31
CA SER A 84 6.93 28.26 -31.40
C SER A 84 5.69 28.21 -32.30
N LEU A 85 4.49 28.25 -31.72
CA LEU A 85 3.24 28.37 -32.47
C LEU A 85 3.21 29.65 -33.30
N ALA A 86 3.56 30.80 -32.72
CA ALA A 86 3.56 32.07 -33.43
C ALA A 86 4.53 32.05 -34.64
N ARG A 87 5.72 31.46 -34.46
CA ARG A 87 6.70 31.26 -35.55
C ARG A 87 6.18 30.32 -36.63
N ALA A 88 5.56 29.21 -36.25
CA ALA A 88 4.98 28.27 -37.21
C ALA A 88 3.85 28.93 -38.03
N GLU A 89 2.98 29.70 -37.38
CA GLU A 89 1.92 30.43 -38.06
C GLU A 89 2.47 31.53 -38.98
N GLN A 90 3.54 32.22 -38.58
CA GLN A 90 4.22 33.18 -39.45
C GLN A 90 4.80 32.48 -40.69
N ALA A 91 5.52 31.37 -40.52
CA ALA A 91 6.09 30.61 -41.63
C ALA A 91 5.02 30.09 -42.60
N LYS A 92 3.85 29.67 -42.09
CA LYS A 92 2.69 29.31 -42.92
C LYS A 92 2.17 30.50 -43.73
N ARG A 93 2.05 31.68 -43.11
CA ARG A 93 1.60 32.90 -43.81
C ARG A 93 2.58 33.33 -44.89
N GLU A 94 3.88 33.24 -44.63
CA GLU A 94 4.93 33.56 -45.60
C GLU A 94 4.92 32.59 -46.79
N LYS A 95 4.70 31.28 -46.55
CA LYS A 95 4.59 30.29 -47.63
C LYS A 95 3.37 30.49 -48.54
N ASN A 96 2.26 30.99 -47.97
CA ASN A 96 1.00 31.19 -48.70
C ASN A 96 0.96 32.52 -49.48
N ARG A 97 1.99 33.35 -49.35
CA ARG A 97 2.13 34.62 -50.07
C ARG A 97 2.91 34.41 -51.37
#